data_AF-W6UAF1-F1
#
_entry.id   AF-W6UAF1-F1
#
_cell.length_a   1.000
_cell.length_b   1.000
_cell.length_c   1.000
_cell.angle_alpha   90.00
_cell.angle_beta   90.00
_cell.angle_gamma   90.00
#
_symmetry.space_group_name_H-M   'P 1'
#
loop_
_entity.id
_entity.type
_entity.pdbx_description
1 polymer ?
#
loop_
_entity_poly.entity_id
_entity_poly.type
_entity_poly.pdbx_seq_one_letter_code
_entity_poly.pdbx_strand_id
1 'polypeptide(L)'
;MPNLINENSVFCPFEESAEINALADGLSFSLEGELHPLCLLAASKLQFHLAHQQEWRHNFGLLAGAEGMVIGKMFGVLIVRTKEGELGYLAAFSGKLAGRNHHDKFVPPIFDGLEPGGFVNAGMEKLAQINEKISYLELFKDEAHTKEVQLLKVLRKDHSNALQNRIFEQYHFLNRAGESKSLIKAFENTASGKPPAGAGECAAPKLLQYAFANGMEPLALAEFWWGLSPKSANWKHRHFYAPCIEKCGPILAHMLN
;
A
#
# COMPACT_ATOMS: atom_id res chain seq x y z
N MET A 1 18.43 7.67 31.19
CA MET A 1 19.06 6.73 30.25
C MET A 1 18.31 6.88 28.93
N PRO A 2 18.98 7.03 27.78
CA PRO A 2 18.25 7.21 26.53
C PRO A 2 17.43 5.95 26.27
N ASN A 3 16.12 6.12 26.13
CA ASN A 3 15.20 5.06 25.73
C ASN A 3 15.76 4.37 24.50
N LEU A 4 16.09 3.08 24.66
CA LEU A 4 16.34 2.19 23.54
C LEU A 4 15.04 2.14 22.74
N ILE A 5 14.97 2.97 21.69
CA ILE A 5 14.01 2.80 20.60
C ILE A 5 14.26 1.38 20.12
N ASN A 6 13.29 0.49 20.33
CA ASN A 6 13.32 -0.85 19.80
C ASN A 6 13.44 -0.71 18.27
N GLU A 7 14.64 -0.90 17.73
CA GLU A 7 14.98 -0.51 16.35
C GLU A 7 14.12 -1.23 15.29
N ASN A 8 13.44 -2.31 15.68
CA ASN A 8 12.57 -3.13 14.82
C ASN A 8 11.06 -2.97 15.10
N SER A 9 10.64 -1.95 15.85
CA SER A 9 9.22 -1.70 16.12
C SER A 9 8.53 -1.00 14.95
N VAL A 10 7.39 -1.54 14.51
CA VAL A 10 6.47 -0.90 13.55
C VAL A 10 5.85 0.37 14.14
N PHE A 11 5.61 0.37 15.45
CA PHE A 11 5.14 1.54 16.18
C PHE A 11 6.30 2.49 16.46
N CYS A 12 6.17 3.74 16.01
CA CYS A 12 7.14 4.80 16.20
C CYS A 12 6.60 5.80 17.26
N PRO A 13 7.04 5.73 18.53
CA PRO A 13 6.54 6.60 19.57
C PRO A 13 6.93 8.06 19.32
N PHE A 14 6.06 8.99 19.73
CA PHE A 14 6.46 10.38 19.87
C PHE A 14 7.25 10.58 21.17
N GLU A 15 8.05 11.64 21.21
CA GLU A 15 8.63 12.08 22.48
C GLU A 15 7.50 12.60 23.37
N GLU A 16 7.49 12.17 24.62
CA GLU A 16 6.49 12.61 25.58
C GLU A 16 6.72 14.09 25.89
N SER A 17 5.77 14.94 25.46
CA SER A 17 5.83 16.38 25.66
C SER A 17 4.42 16.94 25.85
N ALA A 18 4.32 18.06 26.57
CA ALA A 18 3.05 18.74 26.80
C ALA A 18 2.42 19.21 25.48
N GLU A 19 3.23 19.66 24.52
CA GLU A 19 2.80 20.11 23.20
C GLU A 19 2.21 18.96 22.39
N ILE A 20 2.86 17.80 22.39
CA ILE A 20 2.39 16.61 21.68
C ILE A 20 1.09 16.10 22.27
N ASN A 21 0.99 16.05 23.60
CA ASN A 21 -0.23 15.64 24.29
C ASN A 21 -1.38 16.62 24.05
N ALA A 22 -1.11 17.93 24.06
CA ALA A 22 -2.12 18.94 23.77
C ALA A 22 -2.64 18.85 22.32
N LEU A 23 -1.76 18.55 21.35
CA LEU A 23 -2.16 18.33 19.96
C LEU A 23 -3.02 17.07 19.78
N ALA A 24 -2.88 16.06 20.63
CA ALA A 24 -3.65 14.83 20.57
C ALA A 24 -4.94 14.86 21.40
N ASP A 25 -5.11 15.87 22.26
CA ASP A 25 -6.26 15.97 23.15
C ASP A 25 -7.55 16.24 22.37
N GLY A 26 -8.59 15.45 22.65
CA GLY A 26 -9.88 15.51 21.94
C GLY A 26 -9.83 15.20 20.43
N LEU A 27 -8.68 14.75 19.90
CA LEU A 27 -8.53 14.49 18.47
C LEU A 27 -9.33 13.25 18.05
N SER A 28 -10.31 13.45 17.17
CA SER A 28 -11.08 12.37 16.54
C SER A 28 -10.65 12.15 15.10
N PHE A 29 -10.49 10.89 14.68
CA PHE A 29 -10.08 10.58 13.32
C PHE A 29 -11.07 11.08 12.26
N SER A 30 -10.55 11.86 11.33
CA SER A 30 -11.23 12.39 10.14
C SER A 30 -10.34 12.24 8.91
N LEU A 31 -10.96 11.97 7.76
CA LEU A 31 -10.31 12.09 6.44
C LEU A 31 -10.53 13.47 5.79
N GLU A 32 -11.40 14.29 6.40
CA GLU A 32 -11.76 15.62 5.95
C GLU A 32 -11.00 16.68 6.75
N GLY A 33 -10.72 17.80 6.10
CA GLY A 33 -10.07 18.96 6.71
C GLY A 33 -8.58 19.08 6.39
N GLU A 34 -7.92 19.98 7.11
CA GLU A 34 -6.49 20.24 6.95
C GLU A 34 -5.65 19.14 7.61
N LEU A 35 -4.40 19.00 7.14
CA LEU A 35 -3.47 18.03 7.70
C LEU A 35 -3.13 18.38 9.16
N HIS A 36 -3.36 17.42 10.04
CA HIS A 36 -3.07 17.59 11.46
C HIS A 36 -1.56 17.81 11.71
N PRO A 37 -1.14 18.70 12.63
CA PRO A 37 0.28 18.95 12.92
C PRO A 37 1.09 17.69 13.28
N LEU A 38 0.47 16.74 14.00
CA LEU A 38 1.12 15.45 14.30
C LEU A 38 1.40 14.62 13.03
N CYS A 39 0.52 14.67 12.03
CA CYS A 39 0.76 14.03 10.74
C CYS A 39 1.94 14.67 10.01
N LEU A 40 2.06 16.01 10.03
CA LEU A 40 3.19 16.71 9.43
C LEU A 40 4.51 16.34 10.12
N LEU A 41 4.50 16.24 11.45
CA LEU A 41 5.66 15.80 12.23
C LEU A 41 6.05 14.34 11.88
N ALA A 42 5.09 13.41 11.90
CA ALA A 42 5.32 12.01 11.55
C ALA A 42 5.81 11.85 10.11
N ALA A 43 5.20 12.57 9.16
CA ALA A 43 5.63 12.57 7.76
C ALA A 43 7.05 13.10 7.62
N SER A 44 7.42 14.18 8.31
CA SER A 44 8.79 14.70 8.33
C SER A 44 9.80 13.66 8.84
N LYS A 45 9.48 12.97 9.96
CA LYS A 45 10.31 11.87 10.48
C LYS A 45 10.45 10.72 9.49
N LEU A 46 9.36 10.34 8.80
CA LEU A 46 9.39 9.31 7.77
C LEU A 46 10.21 9.74 6.55
N GLN A 47 10.04 10.98 6.08
CA GLN A 47 10.83 11.55 4.97
C GLN A 47 12.33 11.56 5.30
N PHE A 48 12.68 11.91 6.54
CA PHE A 48 14.06 11.82 7.02
C PHE A 48 14.57 10.38 6.97
N HIS A 49 13.80 9.41 7.46
CA HIS A 49 14.17 7.99 7.36
C HIS A 49 14.36 7.54 5.90
N LEU A 50 13.43 7.88 4.99
CA LEU A 50 13.52 7.54 3.57
C LEU A 50 14.77 8.12 2.88
N ALA A 51 15.24 9.28 3.33
CA ALA A 51 16.43 9.94 2.77
C ALA A 51 17.76 9.37 3.31
N HIS A 52 17.78 8.79 4.52
CA HIS A 52 19.02 8.45 5.23
C HIS A 52 19.24 6.96 5.47
N GLN A 53 18.17 6.14 5.50
CA GLN A 53 18.29 4.70 5.72
C GLN A 53 19.16 4.02 4.65
N GLN A 54 19.82 2.92 5.01
CA GLN A 54 20.75 2.18 4.14
C GLN A 54 20.40 0.69 3.97
N GLU A 55 19.30 0.23 4.56
CA GLU A 55 18.86 -1.18 4.57
C GLU A 55 18.39 -1.64 3.19
N TRP A 56 17.80 -0.74 2.41
CA TRP A 56 17.31 -1.04 1.07
C TRP A 56 17.59 0.12 0.12
N ARG A 57 17.75 -0.23 -1.17
CA ARG A 57 17.96 0.73 -2.25
C ARG A 57 16.76 0.74 -3.17
N HIS A 58 16.24 1.92 -3.45
CA HIS A 58 15.14 2.12 -4.40
C HIS A 58 15.39 3.39 -5.21
N ASN A 59 15.26 3.30 -6.53
CA ASN A 59 15.47 4.45 -7.40
C ASN A 59 14.25 5.37 -7.41
N PHE A 60 14.19 6.30 -6.45
CA PHE A 60 13.19 7.36 -6.40
C PHE A 60 13.45 8.48 -7.42
N GLY A 61 14.55 8.46 -8.17
CA GLY A 61 14.95 9.52 -9.10
C GLY A 61 15.41 10.82 -8.42
N LEU A 62 15.76 10.77 -7.13
CA LEU A 62 16.23 11.93 -6.36
C LEU A 62 17.76 12.05 -6.32
N LEU A 63 18.48 10.98 -6.67
CA LEU A 63 19.93 10.93 -6.70
C LEU A 63 20.41 10.76 -8.15
N ALA A 64 21.37 11.58 -8.57
CA ALA A 64 21.99 11.44 -9.87
C ALA A 64 22.76 10.10 -9.97
N GLY A 65 22.61 9.40 -11.10
CA GLY A 65 23.32 8.14 -11.35
C GLY A 65 22.77 6.91 -10.64
N ALA A 66 21.59 7.00 -9.98
CA ALA A 66 20.95 5.82 -9.42
C ALA A 66 20.55 4.82 -10.52
N GLU A 67 20.94 3.56 -10.34
CA GLU A 67 20.64 2.47 -11.29
C GLU A 67 19.17 2.05 -11.24
N GLY A 68 18.68 1.47 -12.34
CA GLY A 68 17.32 0.94 -12.46
C GLY A 68 16.27 1.98 -12.85
N MET A 69 15.02 1.54 -12.97
CA MET A 69 13.90 2.40 -13.35
C MET A 69 13.53 3.36 -12.22
N VAL A 70 13.35 4.64 -12.57
CA VAL A 70 12.85 5.66 -11.64
C VAL A 70 11.39 5.40 -11.31
N ILE A 71 11.09 5.20 -10.03
CA ILE A 71 9.74 4.90 -9.53
C ILE A 71 9.51 5.64 -8.21
N GLY A 72 8.70 6.70 -8.23
CA GLY A 72 8.14 7.30 -7.03
C GLY A 72 7.06 6.44 -6.38
N LYS A 73 6.68 6.78 -5.15
CA LYS A 73 5.77 5.95 -4.36
C LYS A 73 4.94 6.75 -3.38
N MET A 74 3.74 6.26 -3.10
CA MET A 74 2.90 6.80 -2.03
C MET A 74 3.34 6.19 -0.69
N PHE A 75 3.55 7.06 0.30
CA PHE A 75 3.78 6.71 1.69
C PHE A 75 2.65 7.28 2.54
N GLY A 76 2.39 6.64 3.67
CA GLY A 76 1.39 7.11 4.63
C GLY A 76 1.88 7.01 6.05
N VAL A 77 1.41 7.93 6.88
CA VAL A 77 1.57 7.90 8.34
C VAL A 77 0.20 7.93 8.99
N LEU A 78 0.02 7.11 10.02
CA LEU A 78 -1.18 7.07 10.83
C LEU A 78 -0.79 7.36 12.28
N ILE A 79 -1.29 8.47 12.81
CA ILE A 79 -1.19 8.80 14.22
C ILE A 79 -2.10 7.85 14.98
N VAL A 80 -1.56 7.21 16.01
CA VAL A 80 -2.28 6.24 16.83
C VAL A 80 -1.99 6.45 18.31
N ARG A 81 -2.96 6.05 19.13
CA ARG A 81 -2.78 5.81 20.56
C ARG A 81 -2.82 4.31 20.82
N THR A 82 -1.84 3.77 21.54
CA THR A 82 -1.82 2.35 21.92
C THR A 82 -2.83 2.08 23.04
N LYS A 83 -3.05 0.80 23.38
CA LYS A 83 -3.91 0.41 24.51
C LYS A 83 -3.37 0.91 25.85
N GLU A 84 -2.06 1.03 25.95
CA GLU A 84 -1.33 1.56 27.09
C GLU A 84 -1.39 3.09 27.17
N GLY A 85 -2.02 3.74 26.18
CA GLY A 85 -2.17 5.20 26.11
C GLY A 85 -0.99 5.92 25.45
N GLU A 86 0.01 5.19 24.93
CA GLU A 86 1.17 5.79 24.30
C GLU A 86 0.81 6.40 22.94
N LEU A 87 1.28 7.62 22.69
CA LEU A 87 1.07 8.31 21.43
C LEU A 87 2.24 8.08 20.48
N GLY A 88 1.94 7.73 19.24
CA GLY A 88 2.95 7.55 18.21
C GLY A 88 2.35 7.53 16.81
N TYR A 89 3.12 7.00 15.87
CA TYR A 89 2.64 6.80 14.51
C TYR A 89 3.08 5.44 13.94
N LEU A 90 2.31 4.99 12.96
CA LEU A 90 2.62 3.87 12.08
C LEU A 90 3.00 4.41 10.70
N ALA A 91 3.85 3.70 9.96
CA ALA A 91 4.21 4.05 8.59
C ALA A 91 3.85 2.93 7.61
N ALA A 92 3.45 3.31 6.38
CA ALA A 92 3.16 2.36 5.30
C ALA A 92 3.54 2.95 3.94
N PHE A 93 3.56 2.08 2.91
CA PHE A 93 3.82 2.46 1.52
C PHE A 93 2.89 1.72 0.56
N SER A 94 2.62 2.22 -0.66
CA SER A 94 1.68 1.57 -1.59
C SER A 94 2.29 0.42 -2.42
N GLY A 95 1.75 -0.79 -2.39
CA GLY A 95 2.35 -1.95 -3.08
C GLY A 95 3.74 -2.31 -2.52
N LYS A 96 4.66 -2.80 -3.35
CA LYS A 96 6.02 -3.23 -2.94
C LYS A 96 7.07 -2.13 -3.02
N LEU A 97 8.02 -2.10 -2.08
CA LEU A 97 9.17 -1.17 -2.05
C LEU A 97 10.47 -1.96 -2.21
N ALA A 98 11.40 -1.49 -3.05
CA ALA A 98 12.68 -2.19 -3.29
C ALA A 98 12.51 -3.71 -3.58
N GLY A 99 11.45 -4.08 -4.29
CA GLY A 99 11.14 -5.47 -4.65
C GLY A 99 10.46 -6.32 -3.57
N ARG A 100 10.29 -5.82 -2.34
CA ARG A 100 9.72 -6.57 -1.20
C ARG A 100 8.48 -5.88 -0.60
N ASN A 101 7.69 -6.65 0.15
CA ASN A 101 6.52 -6.15 0.88
C ASN A 101 6.82 -5.76 2.32
N HIS A 102 7.90 -6.28 2.90
CA HIS A 102 8.31 -6.03 4.29
C HIS A 102 9.61 -5.25 4.34
N HIS A 103 9.63 -4.24 5.20
CA HIS A 103 10.79 -3.46 5.61
C HIS A 103 10.57 -2.98 7.04
N ASP A 104 11.65 -2.80 7.80
CA ASP A 104 11.57 -2.34 9.18
C ASP A 104 10.89 -0.98 9.25
N LYS A 105 10.21 -0.70 10.38
CA LYS A 105 9.37 0.49 10.62
C LYS A 105 8.09 0.61 9.80
N PHE A 106 7.83 -0.28 8.83
CA PHE A 106 6.61 -0.28 8.06
C PHE A 106 5.64 -1.37 8.51
N VAL A 107 4.34 -1.06 8.49
CA VAL A 107 3.30 -2.06 8.70
C VAL A 107 3.35 -3.13 7.59
N PRO A 108 3.04 -4.40 7.91
CA PRO A 108 3.00 -5.47 6.92
C PRO A 108 1.91 -5.26 5.87
N PRO A 109 1.97 -5.97 4.72
CA PRO A 109 0.83 -6.05 3.81
C PRO A 109 -0.36 -6.74 4.47
N ILE A 110 -1.57 -6.45 4.01
CA ILE A 110 -2.80 -7.13 4.47
C ILE A 110 -2.81 -8.58 4.00
N PHE A 111 -2.34 -8.81 2.78
CA PHE A 111 -2.11 -10.12 2.19
C PHE A 111 -0.74 -10.10 1.51
N ASP A 112 0.11 -11.08 1.82
CA ASP A 112 1.43 -11.21 1.20
C ASP A 112 1.40 -12.21 0.04
N GLY A 113 1.22 -11.70 -1.17
CA GLY A 113 1.25 -12.52 -2.39
C GLY A 113 2.65 -12.89 -2.89
N LEU A 114 3.73 -12.44 -2.23
CA LEU A 114 5.11 -12.67 -2.71
C LEU A 114 5.76 -13.94 -2.15
N GLU A 115 5.02 -14.77 -1.41
CA GLU A 115 5.55 -16.01 -0.86
C GLU A 115 6.04 -16.97 -1.97
N PRO A 116 7.32 -17.38 -1.97
CA PRO A 116 7.86 -18.31 -2.96
C PRO A 116 7.04 -19.60 -3.05
N GLY A 117 6.67 -20.03 -4.25
CA GLY A 117 5.81 -21.20 -4.47
C GLY A 117 4.31 -20.96 -4.21
N GLY A 118 3.90 -19.78 -3.74
CA GLY A 118 2.50 -19.40 -3.57
C GLY A 118 1.73 -19.33 -4.89
N PHE A 119 0.38 -19.39 -4.80
CA PHE A 119 -0.48 -19.43 -5.99
C PHE A 119 -0.37 -18.18 -6.88
N VAL A 120 0.01 -17.03 -6.30
CA VAL A 120 0.25 -15.79 -7.05
C VAL A 120 1.47 -15.96 -7.95
N ASN A 121 2.59 -16.43 -7.40
CA ASN A 121 3.82 -16.66 -8.15
C ASN A 121 3.62 -17.70 -9.26
N ALA A 122 3.03 -18.86 -8.95
CA ALA A 122 2.71 -19.89 -9.94
C ALA A 122 1.75 -19.37 -11.02
N GLY A 123 0.76 -18.56 -10.62
CA GLY A 123 -0.18 -17.92 -11.53
C GLY A 123 0.50 -16.93 -12.49
N MET A 124 1.44 -16.13 -11.98
CA MET A 124 2.22 -15.17 -12.76
C MET A 124 3.23 -15.85 -13.69
N GLU A 125 3.87 -16.94 -13.27
CA GLU A 125 4.76 -17.73 -14.11
C GLU A 125 4.02 -18.31 -15.32
N LYS A 126 2.82 -18.87 -15.11
CA LYS A 126 1.96 -19.33 -16.20
C LYS A 126 1.57 -18.20 -17.16
N LEU A 127 1.32 -16.99 -16.66
CA LEU A 127 1.08 -15.82 -17.51
C LEU A 127 2.31 -15.46 -18.34
N ALA A 128 3.51 -15.53 -17.76
CA ALA A 128 4.76 -15.29 -18.48
C ALA A 128 4.96 -16.30 -19.61
N GLN A 129 4.76 -17.59 -19.34
CA GLN A 129 4.85 -18.65 -20.35
C GLN A 129 3.85 -18.44 -21.51
N ILE A 130 2.61 -18.05 -21.20
CA ILE A 130 1.61 -17.74 -22.25
C ILE A 130 2.06 -16.53 -23.08
N ASN A 131 2.59 -15.48 -22.45
CA ASN A 131 3.08 -14.30 -23.15
C ASN A 131 4.28 -14.62 -24.06
N GLU A 132 5.25 -15.40 -23.58
CA GLU A 132 6.41 -15.83 -24.37
C GLU A 132 5.95 -16.62 -25.60
N LYS A 133 4.99 -17.54 -25.42
CA LYS A 133 4.42 -18.30 -26.54
C LYS A 133 3.69 -17.40 -27.53
N ILE A 134 2.90 -16.42 -27.06
CA ILE A 134 2.26 -15.44 -27.94
C ILE A 134 3.32 -14.68 -28.75
N SER A 135 4.34 -14.12 -28.08
CA SER A 135 5.39 -13.35 -28.75
C SER A 135 6.17 -14.18 -29.77
N TYR A 136 6.43 -15.46 -29.49
CA TYR A 136 7.06 -16.38 -30.43
C TYR A 136 6.18 -16.64 -31.66
N LEU A 137 4.90 -16.96 -31.45
CA LEU A 137 3.99 -17.28 -32.57
C LEU A 137 3.66 -16.06 -33.43
N GLU A 138 3.66 -14.85 -32.85
CA GLU A 138 3.47 -13.60 -33.59
C GLU A 138 4.62 -13.29 -34.58
N LEU A 139 5.74 -14.00 -34.51
CA LEU A 139 6.80 -13.94 -35.53
C LEU A 139 6.39 -14.57 -36.86
N PHE A 140 5.43 -15.51 -36.82
CA PHE A 140 4.92 -16.19 -38.00
C PHE A 140 3.64 -15.48 -38.49
N LYS A 141 3.57 -15.21 -39.79
CA LYS A 141 2.49 -14.39 -40.40
C LYS A 141 1.43 -15.22 -41.14
N ASP A 142 1.35 -16.53 -40.87
CA ASP A 142 0.33 -17.38 -41.47
C ASP A 142 -0.95 -17.47 -40.62
N GLU A 143 -2.01 -17.94 -41.28
CA GLU A 143 -3.35 -18.02 -40.72
C GLU A 143 -3.43 -18.99 -39.52
N ALA A 144 -2.65 -20.08 -39.53
CA ALA A 144 -2.68 -21.07 -38.46
C ALA A 144 -2.12 -20.49 -37.15
N HIS A 145 -0.96 -19.85 -37.21
CA HIS A 145 -0.36 -19.18 -36.05
C HIS A 145 -1.23 -18.02 -35.56
N THR A 146 -1.85 -17.28 -36.47
CA THR A 146 -2.79 -16.20 -36.12
C THR A 146 -3.96 -16.73 -35.29
N LYS A 147 -4.57 -17.86 -35.68
CA LYS A 147 -5.65 -18.50 -34.91
C LYS A 147 -5.18 -18.95 -33.53
N GLU A 148 -4.00 -19.54 -33.43
CA GLU A 148 -3.43 -19.98 -32.14
C GLU A 148 -3.17 -18.79 -31.19
N VAL A 149 -2.61 -17.69 -31.71
CA VAL A 149 -2.40 -16.45 -30.94
C VAL A 149 -3.72 -15.91 -30.36
N GLN A 150 -4.81 -15.94 -31.12
CA GLN A 150 -6.12 -15.49 -30.61
C GLN A 150 -6.61 -16.38 -29.46
N LEU A 151 -6.48 -17.70 -29.58
CA LEU A 151 -6.82 -18.63 -28.50
C LEU A 151 -5.98 -18.40 -27.25
N LEU A 152 -4.67 -18.18 -27.41
CA LEU A 152 -3.77 -17.88 -26.29
C LEU A 152 -4.10 -16.54 -25.62
N LYS A 153 -4.51 -15.52 -26.37
CA LYS A 153 -4.95 -14.22 -25.81
C LYS A 153 -6.21 -14.39 -24.95
N VAL A 154 -7.16 -15.22 -25.38
CA VAL A 154 -8.35 -15.57 -24.57
C VAL A 154 -7.94 -16.31 -23.30
N LEU A 155 -7.14 -17.38 -23.43
CA LEU A 155 -6.63 -18.14 -22.29
C LEU A 155 -5.87 -17.25 -21.29
N ARG A 156 -5.03 -16.34 -21.77
CA ARG A 156 -4.29 -15.39 -20.94
C ARG A 156 -5.23 -14.49 -20.14
N LYS A 157 -6.25 -13.95 -20.81
CA LYS A 157 -7.25 -13.07 -20.20
C LYS A 157 -8.02 -13.82 -19.10
N ASP A 158 -8.51 -15.02 -19.39
CA ASP A 158 -9.29 -15.80 -18.45
C ASP A 158 -8.46 -16.23 -17.23
N HIS A 159 -7.23 -16.69 -17.46
CA HIS A 159 -6.31 -17.02 -16.37
C HIS A 159 -5.94 -15.79 -15.53
N SER A 160 -5.70 -14.64 -16.16
CA SER A 160 -5.43 -13.38 -15.45
C SER A 160 -6.61 -12.94 -14.58
N ASN A 161 -7.84 -13.06 -15.09
CA ASN A 161 -9.04 -12.70 -14.34
C ASN A 161 -9.29 -13.66 -13.16
N ALA A 162 -9.13 -14.97 -13.39
CA ALA A 162 -9.27 -15.97 -12.34
C ALA A 162 -8.21 -15.78 -11.23
N LEU A 163 -6.96 -15.51 -11.61
CA LEU A 163 -5.90 -15.22 -10.66
C LEU A 163 -6.19 -13.95 -9.84
N GLN A 164 -6.64 -12.88 -10.50
CA GLN A 164 -6.98 -11.63 -9.84
C GLN A 164 -8.14 -11.81 -8.84
N ASN A 165 -9.17 -12.58 -9.20
CA ASN A 165 -10.27 -12.89 -8.29
C ASN A 165 -9.78 -13.66 -7.06
N ARG A 166 -8.93 -14.67 -7.24
CA ARG A 166 -8.32 -15.42 -6.12
C ARG A 166 -7.47 -14.54 -5.22
N ILE A 167 -6.78 -13.54 -5.77
CA ILE A 167 -6.06 -12.54 -4.97
C ILE A 167 -7.05 -11.70 -4.16
N PHE A 168 -8.12 -11.21 -4.78
CA PHE A 168 -9.13 -10.41 -4.08
C PHE A 168 -9.83 -11.17 -2.94
N GLU A 169 -10.01 -12.47 -3.07
CA GLU A 169 -10.55 -13.35 -2.02
C GLU A 169 -9.68 -13.37 -0.75
N GLN A 170 -8.39 -13.06 -0.84
CA GLN A 170 -7.49 -13.05 0.32
C GLN A 170 -7.61 -11.77 1.17
N TYR A 171 -8.10 -10.68 0.60
CA TYR A 171 -8.14 -9.39 1.29
C TYR A 171 -9.38 -9.24 2.17
N HIS A 172 -9.14 -9.03 3.46
CA HIS A 172 -10.14 -8.77 4.49
C HIS A 172 -9.72 -7.57 5.33
N PHE A 173 -10.67 -6.68 5.61
CA PHE A 173 -10.42 -5.42 6.31
C PHE A 173 -11.25 -5.34 7.58
N LEU A 174 -10.60 -5.01 8.69
CA LEU A 174 -11.23 -4.73 9.97
C LEU A 174 -11.76 -3.29 9.99
N ASN A 175 -12.88 -3.07 10.68
CA ASN A 175 -13.33 -1.74 11.07
C ASN A 175 -12.99 -1.44 12.54
N ARG A 176 -13.44 -0.28 13.04
CA ARG A 176 -13.20 0.17 14.42
C ARG A 176 -13.81 -0.78 15.46
N ALA A 177 -14.90 -1.46 15.12
CA ALA A 177 -15.54 -2.46 15.97
C ALA A 177 -14.87 -3.86 15.89
N GLY A 178 -13.83 -4.04 15.06
CA GLY A 178 -13.18 -5.32 14.84
C GLY A 178 -13.93 -6.25 13.87
N GLU A 179 -14.93 -5.75 13.15
CA GLU A 179 -15.69 -6.52 12.18
C GLU A 179 -14.95 -6.60 10.85
N SER A 180 -14.90 -7.82 10.29
CA SER A 180 -14.21 -8.09 9.04
C SER A 180 -15.14 -7.97 7.83
N LYS A 181 -14.66 -7.31 6.76
CA LYS A 181 -15.31 -7.32 5.44
C LYS A 181 -14.28 -7.63 4.35
N SER A 182 -14.61 -8.57 3.48
CA SER A 182 -13.79 -8.93 2.32
C SER A 182 -13.73 -7.79 1.29
N LEU A 183 -12.65 -7.70 0.52
CA LEU A 183 -12.51 -6.75 -0.58
C LEU A 183 -13.65 -6.85 -1.60
N ILE A 184 -14.07 -8.07 -1.95
CA ILE A 184 -15.14 -8.29 -2.92
C ILE A 184 -16.44 -7.65 -2.44
N LYS A 185 -16.86 -7.93 -1.20
CA LYS A 185 -18.05 -7.31 -0.58
C LYS A 185 -17.93 -5.79 -0.47
N ALA A 186 -16.74 -5.26 -0.17
CA ALA A 186 -16.55 -3.80 -0.11
C ALA A 186 -16.84 -3.10 -1.45
N PHE A 187 -16.70 -3.81 -2.58
CA PHE A 187 -16.93 -3.26 -3.91
C PHE A 187 -18.25 -3.70 -4.56
N GLU A 188 -19.08 -4.50 -3.90
CA GLU A 188 -20.29 -5.08 -4.50
C GLU A 188 -21.31 -4.02 -4.97
N ASN A 189 -21.36 -2.88 -4.25
CA ASN A 189 -22.28 -1.77 -4.52
C ASN A 189 -21.63 -0.61 -5.28
N THR A 190 -20.42 -0.76 -5.80
CA THR A 190 -19.79 0.26 -6.66
C THR A 190 -20.28 0.12 -8.10
N ALA A 191 -20.06 1.16 -8.92
CA ALA A 191 -20.45 1.14 -10.33
C ALA A 191 -19.85 -0.04 -11.14
N SER A 192 -18.65 -0.53 -10.77
CA SER A 192 -18.02 -1.68 -11.40
C SER A 192 -18.46 -3.03 -10.80
N GLY A 193 -19.04 -3.03 -9.60
CA GLY A 193 -19.35 -4.23 -8.81
C GLY A 193 -18.13 -5.11 -8.47
N LYS A 194 -16.92 -4.62 -8.77
CA LYS A 194 -15.66 -5.38 -8.67
C LYS A 194 -14.50 -4.45 -8.27
N PRO A 195 -13.57 -4.93 -7.43
CA PRO A 195 -12.38 -4.16 -7.08
C PRO A 195 -11.46 -3.95 -8.30
N PRO A 196 -10.83 -2.77 -8.44
CA PRO A 196 -9.76 -2.57 -9.41
C PRO A 196 -8.46 -3.26 -8.96
N ALA A 197 -7.56 -3.53 -9.91
CA ALA A 197 -6.25 -4.11 -9.61
C ALA A 197 -5.45 -3.24 -8.61
N GLY A 198 -4.86 -3.89 -7.62
CA GLY A 198 -4.11 -3.25 -6.52
C GLY A 198 -4.98 -2.58 -5.45
N ALA A 199 -6.29 -2.76 -5.46
CA ALA A 199 -7.13 -2.40 -4.31
C ALA A 199 -6.71 -3.22 -3.08
N GLY A 200 -6.60 -2.57 -1.92
CA GLY A 200 -6.07 -3.16 -0.69
C GLY A 200 -4.56 -2.98 -0.46
N GLU A 201 -3.80 -2.53 -1.45
CA GLU A 201 -2.33 -2.38 -1.33
C GLU A 201 -1.88 -0.96 -0.96
N CYS A 202 -2.80 0.00 -0.87
CA CYS A 202 -2.53 1.41 -0.54
C CYS A 202 -2.05 1.58 0.91
N ALA A 203 -1.41 2.71 1.23
CA ALA A 203 -0.84 2.92 2.56
C ALA A 203 -1.94 3.06 3.63
N ALA A 204 -2.98 3.88 3.37
CA ALA A 204 -4.12 4.08 4.28
C ALA A 204 -4.79 2.79 4.81
N PRO A 205 -5.28 1.86 3.96
CA PRO A 205 -5.92 0.64 4.46
C PRO A 205 -4.94 -0.27 5.23
N LYS A 206 -3.66 -0.30 4.87
CA LYS A 206 -2.65 -1.08 5.62
C LYS A 206 -2.43 -0.55 7.02
N LEU A 207 -2.34 0.78 7.15
CA LEU A 207 -2.17 1.45 8.44
C LEU A 207 -3.35 1.18 9.36
N LEU A 208 -4.58 1.37 8.87
CA LEU A 208 -5.80 1.14 9.63
C LEU A 208 -5.97 -0.34 9.99
N GLN A 209 -5.66 -1.25 9.05
CA GLN A 209 -5.74 -2.69 9.31
C GLN A 209 -4.82 -3.08 10.47
N TYR A 210 -3.57 -2.59 10.46
CA TYR A 210 -2.62 -2.87 11.54
C TYR A 210 -3.08 -2.26 12.86
N ALA A 211 -3.54 -1.00 12.85
CA ALA A 211 -4.04 -0.34 14.05
C ALA A 211 -5.19 -1.12 14.69
N PHE A 212 -6.23 -1.48 13.92
CA PHE A 212 -7.36 -2.24 14.44
C PHE A 212 -6.99 -3.65 14.90
N ALA A 213 -6.13 -4.35 14.15
CA ALA A 213 -5.67 -5.68 14.55
C ALA A 213 -4.88 -5.68 15.88
N ASN A 214 -4.20 -4.57 16.19
CA ASN A 214 -3.46 -4.41 17.45
C ASN A 214 -4.26 -3.62 18.50
N GLY A 215 -5.52 -3.27 18.22
CA GLY A 215 -6.39 -2.46 19.08
C GLY A 215 -5.81 -1.10 19.45
N MET A 216 -5.08 -0.48 18.51
CA MET A 216 -4.64 0.90 18.58
C MET A 216 -5.77 1.81 18.09
N GLU A 217 -5.94 2.97 18.72
CA GLU A 217 -6.90 3.99 18.33
C GLU A 217 -6.29 4.87 17.22
N PRO A 218 -6.84 4.89 16.00
CA PRO A 218 -6.41 5.82 14.97
C PRO A 218 -6.88 7.24 15.28
N LEU A 219 -6.00 8.24 15.12
CA LEU A 219 -6.29 9.64 15.45
C LEU A 219 -6.22 10.57 14.23
N ALA A 220 -5.24 10.38 13.33
CA ALA A 220 -5.11 11.18 12.12
C ALA A 220 -4.27 10.47 11.07
N LEU A 221 -4.60 10.64 9.79
CA LEU A 221 -3.92 10.02 8.66
C LEU A 221 -3.36 11.09 7.72
N ALA A 222 -2.19 10.84 7.16
CA ALA A 222 -1.70 11.59 6.00
C ALA A 222 -0.98 10.67 5.03
N GLU A 223 -1.20 10.87 3.73
CA GLU A 223 -0.41 10.24 2.67
C GLU A 223 0.36 11.30 1.89
N PHE A 224 1.58 10.97 1.47
CA PHE A 224 2.42 11.84 0.64
C PHE A 224 3.18 11.05 -0.41
N TRP A 225 3.49 11.73 -1.52
CA TRP A 225 4.28 11.15 -2.60
C TRP A 225 5.78 11.37 -2.40
N TRP A 226 6.60 10.34 -2.61
CA TRP A 226 8.05 10.41 -2.52
C TRP A 226 8.73 9.98 -3.82
N GLY A 227 9.72 10.74 -4.30
CA GLY A 227 10.38 10.52 -5.58
C GLY A 227 9.70 11.15 -6.81
N LEU A 228 10.32 10.95 -7.96
CA LEU A 228 9.82 11.38 -9.27
C LEU A 228 8.72 10.43 -9.78
N SER A 229 7.83 10.96 -10.61
CA SER A 229 6.79 10.18 -11.29
C SER A 229 6.90 10.37 -12.80
N PRO A 230 7.78 9.61 -13.50
CA PRO A 230 8.00 9.80 -14.94
C PRO A 230 6.75 9.59 -15.79
N LYS A 231 5.79 8.81 -15.30
CA LYS A 231 4.55 8.45 -16.02
C LYS A 231 3.38 9.40 -15.74
N SER A 232 3.50 10.33 -14.80
CA SER A 232 2.41 11.23 -14.42
C SER A 232 2.92 12.50 -13.74
N ALA A 233 2.48 13.67 -14.22
CA ALA A 233 2.78 14.97 -13.63
C ALA A 233 1.96 15.27 -12.36
N ASN A 234 0.93 14.47 -12.05
CA ASN A 234 0.04 14.72 -10.91
C ASN A 234 0.75 14.49 -9.57
N TRP A 235 1.72 13.57 -9.55
CA TRP A 235 2.43 13.17 -8.33
C TRP A 235 3.68 14.02 -8.13
N LYS A 236 3.65 14.86 -7.10
CA LYS A 236 4.70 15.82 -6.77
C LYS A 236 5.43 15.36 -5.51
N HIS A 237 6.75 15.34 -5.58
CA HIS A 237 7.60 14.95 -4.45
C HIS A 237 7.28 15.77 -3.20
N ARG A 238 7.09 15.09 -2.06
CA ARG A 238 6.69 15.61 -0.73
C ARG A 238 5.29 16.21 -0.66
N HIS A 239 4.52 16.19 -1.74
CA HIS A 239 3.15 16.69 -1.71
C HIS A 239 2.23 15.66 -1.06
N PHE A 240 1.28 16.16 -0.28
CA PHE A 240 0.30 15.36 0.44
C PHE A 240 -0.95 15.15 -0.41
N TYR A 241 -1.55 13.97 -0.28
CA TYR A 241 -2.74 13.57 -1.02
C TYR A 241 -3.71 12.86 -0.08
N ALA A 242 -5.01 13.00 -0.35
CA ALA A 242 -6.00 12.17 0.31
C ALA A 242 -5.92 10.72 -0.22
N PRO A 243 -6.39 9.73 0.56
CA PRO A 243 -6.56 8.37 0.08
C PRO A 243 -7.36 8.31 -1.22
N CYS A 244 -6.91 7.46 -2.15
CA CYS A 244 -7.52 7.43 -3.47
C CYS A 244 -9.00 6.99 -3.43
N ILE A 245 -9.87 7.72 -4.12
CA ILE A 245 -11.32 7.48 -4.11
C ILE A 245 -11.66 6.11 -4.71
N GLU A 246 -11.06 5.79 -5.86
CA GLU A 246 -11.44 4.58 -6.62
C GLU A 246 -11.05 3.27 -5.94
N LYS A 247 -9.87 3.21 -5.30
CA LYS A 247 -9.38 1.95 -4.67
C LYS A 247 -9.57 1.93 -3.17
N CYS A 248 -9.41 3.06 -2.48
CA CYS A 248 -9.54 3.11 -1.03
C CYS A 248 -10.95 3.45 -0.58
N GLY A 249 -11.71 4.27 -1.31
CA GLY A 249 -13.01 4.77 -0.88
C GLY A 249 -13.96 3.68 -0.33
N PRO A 250 -14.28 2.63 -1.12
CA PRO A 250 -15.16 1.56 -0.65
C PRO A 250 -14.61 0.75 0.53
N ILE A 251 -13.28 0.62 0.60
CA ILE A 251 -12.60 -0.07 1.72
C ILE A 251 -12.71 0.78 2.99
N LEU A 252 -12.35 2.06 2.90
CA LEU A 252 -12.34 3.00 4.02
C LEU A 252 -13.76 3.27 4.54
N ALA A 253 -14.77 3.24 3.67
CA ALA A 253 -16.17 3.30 4.07
C ALA A 253 -16.55 2.15 5.01
N HIS A 254 -15.94 0.96 4.90
CA HIS A 254 -16.09 -0.09 5.91
C HIS A 254 -15.22 0.17 7.13
N MET A 255 -13.93 0.45 6.91
CA MET A 255 -12.93 0.52 7.99
C MET A 255 -13.20 1.63 9.02
N LEU A 256 -13.86 2.72 8.61
CA LEU A 256 -14.12 3.89 9.45
C LEU A 256 -15.51 3.90 10.10
N ASN A 257 -16.35 2.91 9.77
CA ASN A 257 -17.64 2.69 10.43
C ASN A 257 -17.50 1.95 11.75
#